data_AF-A0A2V9NB81-F1
#
_entry.id   AF-A0A2V9NB81-F1
#
_cell.length_a   1.000
_cell.length_b   1.000
_cell.length_c   1.000
_cell.angle_alpha   90.00
_cell.angle_beta   90.00
_cell.angle_gamma   90.00
#
_symmetry.space_group_name_H-M   'P 1'
#
loop_
_entity.id
_entity.type
_entity.pdbx_description
1 polymer ?
#
loop_
_entity_poly.entity_id
_entity_poly.type
_entity_poly.pdbx_seq_one_letter_code
_entity_poly.pdbx_strand_id
1 'polypeptide(L)'
;MNAVLRCLWMIALTSTVCPSWLAAQSDAASLFKSKCVLCHAPDGSGNSPSGKALKAKDLRSEETQKKSDAELAQVITQGRNKMPAFGQKLNLGQIQQLVAYIHELAKK
;
A
#
# COMPACT_ATOMS: atom_id res chain seq x y z
N MET A 1 33.58 41.29 37.67
CA MET A 1 32.53 42.31 37.79
C MET A 1 32.52 43.12 36.50
N ASN A 2 31.51 42.98 35.67
CA ASN A 2 30.94 44.08 34.87
C ASN A 2 29.76 43.54 34.04
N ALA A 3 28.59 44.06 34.37
CA ALA A 3 27.33 43.80 33.71
C ALA A 3 27.23 44.65 32.43
N VAL A 4 26.80 44.00 31.34
CA VAL A 4 26.33 44.63 30.10
C VAL A 4 25.26 43.67 29.60
N LEU A 5 23.99 43.79 30.00
CA LEU A 5 22.96 44.73 29.58
C LEU A 5 22.84 44.86 28.04
N ARG A 6 21.63 44.48 27.57
CA ARG A 6 20.89 44.88 26.34
C ARG A 6 20.93 43.99 25.09
N CYS A 7 19.76 44.01 24.45
CA CYS A 7 19.40 43.55 23.10
C CYS A 7 19.12 42.04 23.01
N LEU A 8 17.89 41.55 23.20
CA LEU A 8 16.70 41.83 22.37
C LEU A 8 17.01 41.73 20.87
N TRP A 9 17.65 40.65 20.43
CA TRP A 9 17.75 40.29 19.02
C TRP A 9 17.03 38.96 18.76
N MET A 10 15.76 39.12 18.39
CA MET A 10 15.04 38.34 17.36
C MET A 10 15.58 36.92 17.13
N ILE A 11 15.03 35.95 17.88
CA ILE A 11 15.08 34.55 17.47
C ILE A 11 14.25 34.47 16.18
N ALA A 12 14.96 34.35 15.06
CA ALA A 12 14.38 34.09 13.76
C ALA A 12 13.43 32.89 13.89
N LEU A 13 12.16 33.10 13.52
CA LEU A 13 11.23 32.01 13.25
C LEU A 13 11.85 31.17 12.12
N THR A 14 12.57 30.11 12.51
CA THR A 14 12.83 29.01 11.61
C THR A 14 11.47 28.39 11.33
N SER A 15 10.90 28.70 10.17
CA SER A 15 9.73 28.03 9.62
C SER A 15 9.97 26.54 9.71
N THR A 16 9.38 25.94 10.72
CA THR A 16 9.30 24.50 10.93
C THR A 16 8.68 23.92 9.67
N VAL A 17 9.49 23.27 8.85
CA VAL A 17 9.02 22.38 7.81
C VAL A 17 8.06 21.40 8.47
N CYS A 18 6.75 21.56 8.20
CA CYS A 18 5.77 20.54 8.54
C CYS A 18 6.22 19.26 7.84
N PRO A 19 6.63 18.20 8.55
CA PRO A 19 6.79 16.91 7.93
C PRO A 19 5.37 16.38 7.75
N SER A 20 4.67 16.87 6.73
CA SER A 20 3.42 16.27 6.23
C SER A 20 3.74 14.99 5.46
N TRP A 21 4.60 14.13 6.03
CA TRP A 21 5.07 12.90 5.39
C TRP A 21 5.51 11.85 6.41
N LEU A 22 4.73 11.67 7.47
CA LEU A 22 4.65 10.35 8.10
C LEU A 22 3.31 9.74 7.74
N ALA A 23 3.10 9.53 6.43
CA ALA A 23 2.11 8.55 6.01
C ALA A 23 2.51 7.23 6.69
N ALA A 24 1.62 6.66 7.49
CA ALA A 24 1.84 5.34 8.07
C ALA A 24 2.12 4.36 6.92
N GLN A 25 3.39 4.06 6.68
CA GLN A 25 3.82 3.14 5.63
C GLN A 25 3.46 1.73 6.14
N SER A 26 2.23 1.29 5.89
CA SER A 26 1.91 -0.12 6.04
C SER A 26 2.82 -0.92 5.10
N ASP A 27 3.49 -1.94 5.64
CA ASP A 27 4.24 -2.88 4.83
C ASP A 27 3.27 -3.63 3.91
N ALA A 28 3.37 -3.38 2.60
CA ALA A 28 2.50 -3.96 1.58
C ALA A 28 2.56 -5.49 1.59
N ALA A 29 3.73 -6.07 1.91
CA ALA A 29 3.90 -7.52 2.01
C ALA A 29 3.10 -8.08 3.20
N SER A 30 3.19 -7.43 4.37
CA SER A 30 2.39 -7.77 5.54
C SER A 30 0.89 -7.60 5.29
N LEU A 31 0.50 -6.53 4.59
CA LEU A 31 -0.90 -6.30 4.24
C LEU A 31 -1.42 -7.39 3.31
N PHE A 32 -0.67 -7.72 2.26
CA PHE A 32 -0.98 -8.81 1.33
C PHE A 32 -1.07 -10.15 2.06
N LYS A 33 -0.12 -10.45 2.96
CA LYS A 33 -0.13 -11.63 3.83
C LYS A 33 -1.39 -11.71 4.69
N SER A 34 -1.88 -10.57 5.18
CA SER A 34 -3.05 -10.57 6.08
C SER A 34 -4.40 -10.63 5.35
N LYS A 35 -4.48 -10.14 4.11
CA LYS A 35 -5.76 -9.94 3.40
C LYS A 35 -5.93 -10.74 2.10
N CYS A 36 -4.84 -11.14 1.45
CA CYS A 36 -4.87 -11.59 0.06
C CYS A 36 -4.45 -13.06 -0.10
N VAL A 37 -3.49 -13.54 0.70
CA VAL A 37 -2.86 -14.87 0.52
C VAL A 37 -3.81 -16.05 0.66
N LEU A 38 -4.91 -15.90 1.39
CA LEU A 38 -5.91 -16.97 1.54
C LEU A 38 -6.37 -17.48 0.18
N CYS A 39 -6.54 -16.58 -0.79
CA CYS A 39 -6.95 -16.93 -2.15
C CYS A 39 -5.79 -16.85 -3.13
N HIS A 40 -4.93 -15.82 -3.03
CA HIS A 40 -3.88 -15.56 -4.01
C HIS A 40 -2.56 -16.27 -3.73
N ALA A 41 -2.45 -17.03 -2.64
CA ALA A 41 -1.21 -17.64 -2.16
C ALA A 41 -0.10 -16.60 -1.84
N PRO A 42 0.94 -16.96 -1.06
CA PRO A 42 2.02 -16.03 -0.71
C PRO A 42 2.82 -15.50 -1.91
N ASP A 43 2.91 -16.30 -2.98
CA ASP A 43 3.62 -15.96 -4.21
C ASP A 43 2.74 -15.26 -5.25
N GLY A 44 1.45 -15.06 -4.97
CA GLY A 44 0.50 -14.46 -5.92
C GLY A 44 -0.03 -15.43 -6.97
N SER A 45 0.37 -16.70 -6.97
CA SER A 45 -0.02 -17.67 -8.00
C SER A 45 -1.49 -18.06 -8.00
N GLY A 46 -2.19 -17.84 -6.87
CA GLY A 46 -3.51 -18.40 -6.64
C GLY A 46 -3.52 -19.91 -6.34
N ASN A 47 -2.36 -20.56 -6.22
CA ASN A 47 -2.23 -21.99 -5.97
C ASN A 47 -2.45 -22.40 -4.51
N SER A 48 -3.45 -21.81 -3.86
CA SER A 48 -3.96 -22.25 -2.56
C SER A 48 -5.20 -23.15 -2.76
N PRO A 49 -5.60 -23.98 -1.77
CA PRO A 49 -6.86 -24.73 -1.86
C PRO A 49 -8.07 -23.82 -2.13
N SER A 50 -8.19 -22.70 -1.40
CA SER A 50 -9.25 -21.71 -1.61
C SER A 50 -9.12 -20.99 -2.96
N GLY A 51 -7.90 -20.65 -3.37
CA GLY A 51 -7.63 -20.02 -4.66
C GLY A 51 -8.06 -20.89 -5.83
N LYS A 52 -7.75 -22.18 -5.81
CA LYS A 52 -8.22 -23.14 -6.81
C LYS A 52 -9.75 -23.29 -6.80
N ALA A 53 -10.36 -23.41 -5.61
CA ALA A 53 -11.81 -23.54 -5.47
C ALA A 53 -12.56 -22.31 -6.00
N LEU A 54 -12.03 -21.11 -5.76
CA LEU A 54 -12.63 -19.83 -6.17
C LEU A 54 -12.14 -19.34 -7.53
N LYS A 55 -11.24 -20.08 -8.19
CA LYS A 55 -10.59 -19.70 -9.46
C LYS A 55 -9.91 -18.32 -9.37
N ALA A 56 -9.16 -18.11 -8.29
CA ALA A 56 -8.34 -16.91 -8.10
C ALA A 56 -7.34 -16.76 -9.27
N LYS A 57 -7.17 -15.54 -9.75
CA LYS A 57 -6.24 -15.24 -10.84
C LYS A 57 -4.79 -15.34 -10.34
N ASP A 58 -3.91 -15.89 -11.18
CA ASP A 58 -2.46 -15.75 -10.99
C ASP A 58 -2.09 -14.27 -11.20
N LEU A 59 -1.67 -13.62 -10.10
CA LEU A 59 -1.31 -12.21 -10.09
C LEU A 59 -0.01 -11.92 -10.83
N ARG A 60 0.81 -12.95 -11.09
CA ARG A 60 2.06 -12.86 -11.85
C ARG A 60 1.83 -13.01 -13.35
N SER A 61 0.64 -13.45 -13.76
CA SER A 61 0.32 -13.65 -15.17
C SER A 61 0.39 -12.33 -15.94
N GLU A 62 0.80 -12.42 -17.21
CA GLU A 62 0.89 -11.27 -18.11
C GLU A 62 -0.44 -10.50 -18.21
N GLU A 63 -1.57 -11.21 -18.18
CA GLU A 63 -2.91 -10.59 -18.19
C GLU A 63 -3.17 -9.70 -16.97
N THR A 64 -2.70 -10.12 -15.78
CA THR A 64 -2.81 -9.29 -14.57
C THR A 64 -1.81 -8.14 -14.62
N GLN A 65 -0.58 -8.41 -15.04
CA GLN A 65 0.51 -7.43 -15.04
C GLN A 65 0.35 -6.32 -16.08
N LYS A 66 -0.40 -6.57 -17.17
CA LYS A 66 -0.76 -5.55 -18.16
C LYS A 66 -1.84 -4.58 -17.69
N LYS A 67 -2.51 -4.86 -16.57
CA LYS A 67 -3.52 -3.94 -16.03
C LYS A 67 -2.84 -2.70 -15.48
N SER A 68 -3.48 -1.57 -15.69
CA SER A 68 -3.05 -0.31 -15.07
C SER A 68 -3.24 -0.34 -13.56
N ASP A 69 -2.47 0.49 -12.85
CA ASP A 69 -2.62 0.69 -11.41
C ASP A 69 -4.05 1.05 -11.01
N ALA A 70 -4.73 1.86 -11.83
CA ALA A 70 -6.11 2.28 -11.60
C ALA A 70 -7.09 1.10 -11.69
N GLU A 71 -6.92 0.22 -12.68
CA GLU A 71 -7.74 -0.99 -12.81
C GLU A 71 -7.54 -1.94 -11.63
N LEU A 72 -6.29 -2.17 -11.21
CA LEU A 72 -5.99 -3.02 -10.07
C LEU A 72 -6.52 -2.42 -8.76
N ALA A 73 -6.32 -1.12 -8.56
CA ALA A 73 -6.87 -0.39 -7.42
C ALA A 73 -8.39 -0.48 -7.37
N GLN A 74 -9.08 -0.33 -8.51
CA GLN A 74 -10.53 -0.47 -8.59
C GLN A 74 -10.98 -1.88 -8.21
N VAL A 75 -10.29 -2.93 -8.68
CA VAL A 75 -10.60 -4.31 -8.31
C VAL A 75 -10.42 -4.56 -6.83
N ILE A 76 -9.34 -4.06 -6.21
CA ILE A 76 -9.14 -4.18 -4.76
C ILE A 76 -10.24 -3.43 -4.00
N THR A 77 -10.58 -2.22 -4.46
CA THR A 77 -11.57 -1.35 -3.81
C THR A 77 -12.97 -1.96 -3.86
N GLN A 78 -13.42 -2.37 -5.04
CA GLN A 78 -14.81 -2.78 -5.31
C GLN A 78 -15.01 -4.30 -5.23
N GLY A 79 -13.93 -5.09 -5.23
CA GLY A 79 -13.99 -6.52 -5.44
C GLY A 79 -14.28 -6.89 -6.89
N ARG A 80 -14.20 -8.18 -7.20
CA ARG A 80 -14.55 -8.73 -8.52
C ARG A 80 -14.90 -10.21 -8.39
N ASN A 81 -16.00 -10.63 -8.98
CA ASN A 81 -16.49 -12.02 -8.91
C ASN A 81 -16.61 -12.51 -7.47
N LYS A 82 -15.74 -13.44 -7.05
CA LYS A 82 -15.70 -14.01 -5.70
C LYS A 82 -14.75 -13.26 -4.76
N MET A 83 -13.97 -12.30 -5.27
CA MET A 83 -13.10 -11.45 -4.45
C MET A 83 -13.93 -10.36 -3.76
N PRO A 84 -13.88 -10.27 -2.41
CA PRO A 84 -14.63 -9.26 -1.67
C PRO A 84 -14.08 -7.85 -1.91
N ALA A 85 -14.93 -6.84 -1.69
CA ALA A 85 -14.53 -5.44 -1.70
C ALA A 85 -13.69 -5.09 -0.46
N PHE A 86 -12.57 -4.39 -0.67
CA PHE A 86 -11.70 -3.93 0.43
C PHE A 86 -11.75 -2.42 0.66
N GLY A 87 -12.48 -1.65 -0.15
CA GLY A 87 -12.53 -0.18 -0.04
C GLY A 87 -13.03 0.36 1.30
N GLN A 88 -13.81 -0.42 2.05
CA GLN A 88 -14.25 -0.05 3.41
C GLN A 88 -13.28 -0.48 4.52
N LYS A 89 -12.26 -1.26 4.17
CA LYS A 89 -11.28 -1.84 5.12
C LYS A 89 -9.88 -1.27 4.93
N LEU A 90 -9.57 -0.78 3.74
CA LEU A 90 -8.27 -0.26 3.35
C LEU A 90 -8.43 1.18 2.88
N ASN A 91 -7.52 2.05 3.29
CA ASN A 91 -7.45 3.40 2.75
C ASN A 91 -6.75 3.42 1.37
N LEU A 92 -6.80 4.57 0.68
CA LEU A 92 -6.23 4.72 -0.66
C LEU A 92 -4.73 4.39 -0.72
N GLY A 93 -3.95 4.85 0.27
CA GLY A 93 -2.51 4.59 0.31
C GLY A 93 -2.18 3.10 0.45
N GLN A 94 -2.95 2.38 1.27
CA GLN A 94 -2.85 0.92 1.42
C GLN A 94 -3.18 0.18 0.12
N ILE A 95 -4.21 0.63 -0.60
CA ILE A 95 -4.59 0.04 -1.89
C ILE A 95 -3.48 0.26 -2.92
N GLN A 96 -2.94 1.48 -3.01
CA GLN A 96 -1.83 1.80 -3.92
C GLN A 96 -0.56 0.99 -3.59
N GLN A 97 -0.25 0.81 -2.32
CA GLN A 97 0.85 -0.05 -1.87
C GLN A 97 0.65 -1.52 -2.28
N LEU A 98 -0.57 -2.05 -2.18
CA LEU A 98 -0.88 -3.41 -2.64
C LEU A 98 -0.75 -3.53 -4.16
N VAL A 99 -1.17 -2.52 -4.93
CA VAL A 99 -1.00 -2.50 -6.39
C VAL A 99 0.47 -2.56 -6.77
N ALA A 100 1.31 -1.73 -6.16
CA ALA A 100 2.75 -1.75 -6.38
C ALA A 100 3.33 -3.15 -6.04
N TYR A 101 2.92 -3.72 -4.90
CA TYR A 101 3.36 -5.06 -4.50
C TYR A 101 2.93 -6.15 -5.50
N ILE A 102 1.72 -6.05 -6.07
CA ILE A 102 1.25 -6.99 -7.12
C ILE A 102 2.15 -6.92 -8.35
N HIS A 103 2.60 -5.74 -8.76
CA HIS A 103 3.54 -5.60 -9.87
C HIS A 103 4.94 -6.16 -9.57
N GLU A 104 5.34 -6.19 -8.29
CA GLU A 104 6.59 -6.82 -7.88
C GLU A 104 6.53 -8.35 -7.86
N LEU A 105 5.35 -8.96 -7.68
CA LEU A 105 5.20 -10.41 -7.64
C LEU A 105 5.61 -11.10 -8.95
N ALA A 106 5.47 -10.44 -10.09
CA ALA A 106 5.89 -11.00 -11.39
C ALA A 106 7.41 -10.98 -11.61
N LYS A 107 8.16 -10.27 -10.75
CA LYS A 107 9.62 -10.14 -10.83
C LYS A 107 10.35 -11.17 -9.95
N LYS A 108 9.60 -11.98 -9.21
CA LYS A 108 10.10 -13.01 -8.28
C LYS A 108 9.91 -14.39 -8.87
#